data_AF-A0A955XP96-F1
#
_entry.id   AF-A0A955XP96-F1
#
_cell.length_a   1.000
_cell.length_b   1.000
_cell.length_c   1.000
_cell.angle_alpha   90.00
_cell.angle_beta   90.00
_cell.angle_gamma   90.00
#
_symmetry.space_group_name_H-M   'P 1'
#
loop_
_entity.id
_entity.type
_entity.pdbx_description
1 polymer ?
#
loop_
_entity_poly.entity_id
_entity_poly.type
_entity_poly.pdbx_seq_one_letter_code
_entity_poly.pdbx_strand_id
1 'polypeptide(L)' 'APVPLRGKRNEPAFVVHTARAIAALRGEDFGALAARTRANTVALFGLPG' A
#
# COMPACT_ATOMS: atom_id res chain seq x y z
N ALA A 1 0.94 -12.21 5.95
CA ALA A 1 -0.34 -11.61 5.53
C ALA A 1 -0.89 -10.74 6.67
N PRO A 2 -1.59 -9.63 6.39
CA PRO A 2 -2.19 -8.75 7.41
C PRO A 2 -3.11 -9.55 8.35
N VAL A 3 -3.33 -9.07 9.58
CA VAL A 3 -4.05 -9.82 10.64
C VAL A 3 -5.37 -10.45 10.17
N PRO A 4 -6.25 -9.77 9.40
CA PRO A 4 -7.50 -10.36 8.94
C PRO A 4 -7.35 -11.51 7.94
N LEU A 5 -6.17 -11.68 7.35
CA LEU A 5 -5.87 -12.65 6.28
C LEU A 5 -4.76 -13.62 6.65
N ARG A 6 -4.36 -13.65 7.93
CA ARG A 6 -3.34 -14.55 8.45
C ARG A 6 -3.79 -16.01 8.26
N GLY A 7 -2.86 -16.87 7.81
CA GLY A 7 -3.15 -18.27 7.47
C GLY A 7 -3.61 -18.51 6.03
N LYS A 8 -3.94 -17.45 5.27
CA LYS A 8 -4.18 -17.53 3.82
C LYS A 8 -2.90 -17.20 3.04
N ARG A 9 -2.79 -17.70 1.79
CA ARG A 9 -1.69 -17.32 0.87
C ARG A 9 -1.67 -15.81 0.71
N ASN A 10 -0.48 -15.20 0.80
CA ASN A 10 -0.36 -13.76 0.66
C ASN A 10 -0.51 -13.36 -0.82
N GLU A 11 -1.50 -12.55 -1.13
CA GLU A 11 -1.81 -12.10 -2.50
C GLU A 11 -1.54 -10.59 -2.67
N PRO A 12 -1.20 -10.11 -3.88
CA PRO A 12 -1.01 -8.68 -4.16
C PRO A 12 -2.21 -7.81 -3.75
N ALA A 13 -3.43 -8.34 -3.87
CA ALA A 13 -4.65 -7.65 -3.44
C ALA A 13 -4.64 -7.27 -1.95
N PHE A 14 -3.83 -7.94 -1.12
CA PHE A 14 -3.79 -7.69 0.32
C PHE A 14 -2.92 -6.50 0.72
N VAL A 15 -2.15 -5.93 -0.22
CA VAL A 15 -1.31 -4.75 0.01
C VAL A 15 -2.15 -3.55 0.49
N VAL A 16 -3.42 -3.48 0.11
CA VAL A 16 -4.35 -2.44 0.58
C VAL A 16 -4.46 -2.39 2.11
N HIS A 17 -4.40 -3.53 2.81
CA HIS A 17 -4.48 -3.57 4.27
C HIS A 17 -3.20 -3.03 4.91
N THR A 18 -2.05 -3.35 4.33
CA THR A 18 -0.76 -2.80 4.77
C THR A 18 -0.73 -1.29 4.59
N ALA A 19 -1.13 -0.79 3.42
CA ALA A 19 -1.16 0.64 3.15
C ALA A 19 -2.14 1.39 4.07
N ARG A 20 -3.33 0.84 4.36
CA ARG A 20 -4.26 1.42 5.36
C ARG A 20 -3.68 1.43 6.77
N ALA A 21 -3.01 0.36 7.19
CA ALA A 21 -2.36 0.31 8.50
C ALA A 21 -1.24 1.36 8.60
N ILE A 22 -0.43 1.52 7.54
CA ILE A 22 0.62 2.56 7.49
C ILE A 22 0.00 3.96 7.57
N ALA A 23 -1.06 4.22 6.81
CA ALA A 23 -1.76 5.52 6.83
C ALA A 23 -2.27 5.85 8.25
N ALA A 24 -2.93 4.90 8.92
CA ALA A 24 -3.39 5.05 10.29
C ALA A 24 -2.25 5.31 11.28
N LEU A 25 -1.15 4.54 11.19
CA LEU A 25 0.03 4.72 12.04
C LEU A 25 0.71 6.07 11.85
N ARG A 26 0.62 6.65 10.65
CA ARG A 26 1.21 7.95 10.30
C ARG A 26 0.26 9.12 10.49
N GLY A 27 -1.00 8.89 10.85
CA GLY A 27 -2.04 9.93 10.91
C GLY A 27 -2.31 10.58 9.55
N GLU A 28 -2.16 9.83 8.47
CA GLU A 28 -2.24 10.32 7.10
C GLU A 28 -3.49 9.79 6.38
N ASP A 29 -4.03 10.57 5.43
CA ASP A 29 -5.02 10.05 4.49
C ASP A 29 -4.47 8.91 3.62
N PHE A 30 -5.27 7.86 3.45
CA PHE A 30 -4.92 6.68 2.68
C PHE A 30 -4.76 7.00 1.18
N GLY A 31 -5.62 7.86 0.63
CA GLY A 31 -5.58 8.26 -0.78
C GLY A 31 -4.31 9.04 -1.10
N ALA A 32 -3.94 9.99 -0.23
CA ALA A 32 -2.68 10.73 -0.32
C ALA A 32 -1.46 9.80 -0.27
N LEU A 33 -1.43 8.87 0.69
CA LEU A 33 -0.35 7.89 0.79
C LEU A 33 -0.25 7.04 -0.48
N ALA A 34 -1.37 6.56 -1.01
CA ALA A 34 -1.42 5.75 -2.24
C ALA A 34 -0.94 6.53 -3.47
N ALA A 35 -1.33 7.80 -3.61
CA ALA A 35 -0.89 8.65 -4.70
C ALA A 35 0.63 8.88 -4.67
N ARG A 36 1.19 9.17 -3.48
CA ARG A 36 2.63 9.39 -3.33
C ARG A 36 3.43 8.11 -3.55
N THR A 37 2.98 6.98 -3.02
CA THR A 37 3.69 5.71 -3.25
C THR A 37 3.66 5.33 -4.72
N ARG A 38 2.53 5.52 -5.42
CA ARG A 38 2.45 5.33 -6.87
C ARG A 38 3.45 6.23 -7.62
N ALA A 39 3.48 7.53 -7.32
CA ALA A 39 4.41 8.47 -7.95
C ALA A 39 5.88 8.06 -7.73
N ASN A 40 6.23 7.66 -6.50
CA ASN A 40 7.57 7.19 -6.17
C ASN A 40 7.93 5.90 -6.94
N THR A 41 7.00 4.95 -7.05
CA THR A 41 7.20 3.71 -7.82
C THR A 41 7.38 4.00 -9.30
N VAL A 42 6.55 4.88 -9.89
CA VAL A 42 6.68 5.31 -11.29
C VAL A 42 8.06 5.93 -11.54
N ALA A 43 8.49 6.85 -10.68
CA ALA A 43 9.79 7.52 -10.82
C ALA A 43 10.97 6.56 -10.64
N LEU A 44 10.91 5.66 -9.63
CA LEU A 44 12.00 4.74 -9.30
C LEU A 44 12.19 3.67 -10.38
N PHE A 45 11.11 3.17 -10.94
CA PHE A 45 11.14 2.04 -11.88
C PHE A 45 10.90 2.44 -13.35
N GLY A 46 10.64 3.73 -13.63
CA GLY A 46 10.38 4.22 -14.99
C GLY A 46 9.09 3.64 -15.61
N LEU A 47 8.06 3.41 -14.79
CA LEU A 47 6.80 2.83 -15.26
C LEU A 47 5.94 3.87 -15.98
N PRO A 48 5.07 3.48 -16.93
CA PRO A 48 4.08 4.39 -17.48
C PRO A 48 3.15 4.92 -16.38
N GLY A 49 2.96 6.24 -16.40
CA GLY A 49 2.23 7.02 -15.40
C GLY A 49 0.73 6.96 -15.51
#